data_AF-A0A849T3I9-F1
#
_entry.id   AF-A0A849T3I9-F1
#
_cell.length_a   1.000
_cell.length_b   1.000
_cell.length_c   1.000
_cell.angle_alpha   90.00
_cell.angle_beta   90.00
_cell.angle_gamma   90.00
#
_symmetry.space_group_name_H-M   'P 1'
#
loop_
_entity.id
_entity.type
_entity.pdbx_description
1 polymer ?
#
loop_
_entity_poly.entity_id
_entity_poly.type
_entity_poly.pdbx_seq_one_letter_code
_entity_poly.pdbx_strand_id
1 'polypeptide(L)'
;MSAQTSIQGKVVKIEFDGTELTPQQVRLIKSLNTMLAHVLLTENEEEYFEGSAEFMRMCAALIKQARFTEELKDQSSIPYAQQALEYSVDVLQEYVTASKVVAYDN
;
A
#
# COMPACT_ATOMS: atom_id res chain seq x y z
N MET A 1 8.68 36.01 -30.55
CA MET A 1 7.35 35.60 -30.02
C MET A 1 7.14 34.17 -30.48
N SER A 2 6.99 33.14 -29.68
CA SER A 2 6.85 32.94 -28.23
C SER A 2 7.27 31.50 -27.98
N ALA A 3 8.11 31.26 -26.97
CA ALA A 3 8.46 29.93 -26.52
C ALA A 3 7.18 29.23 -26.02
N GLN A 4 6.85 28.07 -26.58
CA GLN A 4 5.87 27.17 -25.98
C GLN A 4 6.59 26.39 -24.89
N THR A 5 6.41 26.84 -23.65
CA THR A 5 6.88 26.20 -22.44
C THR A 5 6.19 24.84 -22.31
N SER A 6 6.94 23.74 -22.42
CA SER A 6 6.46 22.41 -22.07
C SER A 6 6.16 22.38 -20.57
N ILE A 7 4.91 22.13 -20.17
CA ILE A 7 4.60 21.76 -18.80
C ILE A 7 5.14 20.33 -18.63
N GLN A 8 6.35 20.22 -18.09
CA GLN A 8 6.95 18.95 -17.74
C GLN A 8 6.16 18.41 -16.53
N GLY A 9 5.19 17.52 -16.79
CA GLY A 9 4.41 16.88 -15.74
C GLY A 9 5.34 16.25 -14.70
N LYS A 10 5.02 16.44 -13.41
CA LYS A 10 5.75 15.80 -12.31
C LYS A 10 5.49 14.29 -12.37
N VAL A 11 6.31 13.57 -13.13
CA VAL A 11 6.26 12.10 -13.20
C VAL A 11 6.97 11.55 -11.97
N VAL A 12 6.28 10.72 -11.20
CA VAL A 12 6.89 9.91 -10.13
C VAL A 12 7.23 8.54 -10.72
N LYS A 13 8.53 8.19 -10.71
CA LYS A 13 9.00 6.86 -11.10
C LYS A 13 9.40 6.10 -9.85
N ILE A 14 8.94 4.86 -9.73
CA ILE A 14 9.30 3.95 -8.64
C ILE A 14 9.89 2.70 -9.28
N GLU A 15 11.13 2.37 -8.88
CA GLU A 15 11.88 1.21 -9.39
C GLU A 15 12.16 0.24 -8.23
N PHE A 16 11.93 -1.04 -8.48
CA PHE A 16 12.20 -2.13 -7.54
C PHE A 16 12.97 -3.23 -8.26
N ASP A 17 13.93 -3.86 -7.59
CA ASP A 17 14.45 -5.15 -8.05
C ASP A 17 13.40 -6.23 -7.77
N GLY A 18 12.79 -6.74 -8.83
CA GLY A 18 11.74 -7.74 -8.76
C GLY A 18 12.22 -9.19 -8.78
N THR A 19 13.54 -9.43 -8.73
CA THR A 19 14.11 -10.78 -8.92
C THR A 19 13.60 -11.80 -7.89
N GLU A 20 13.38 -11.38 -6.65
CA GLU A 20 12.84 -12.24 -5.59
C GLU A 20 11.31 -12.14 -5.43
N LEU A 21 10.63 -11.32 -6.23
CA LEU A 21 9.19 -11.14 -6.15
C LEU A 21 8.46 -12.14 -7.03
N THR A 22 7.39 -12.72 -6.50
CA THR A 22 6.50 -13.55 -7.30
C THR A 22 5.74 -12.69 -8.32
N PRO A 23 5.32 -13.25 -9.47
CA PRO A 23 4.49 -12.52 -10.43
C PRO A 23 3.20 -11.95 -9.82
N GLN A 24 2.67 -12.61 -8.78
CA GLN A 24 1.48 -12.15 -8.07
C GLN A 24 1.77 -10.91 -7.21
N GLN A 25 2.89 -10.91 -6.47
CA GLN A 25 3.35 -9.74 -5.70
C GLN A 25 3.59 -8.53 -6.63
N VAL A 26 4.25 -8.75 -7.78
CA VAL A 26 4.47 -7.67 -8.78
C VAL A 26 3.15 -7.09 -9.29
N ARG A 27 2.14 -7.92 -9.56
CA ARG A 27 0.81 -7.44 -9.97
C ARG A 27 0.13 -6.65 -8.87
N LEU A 28 0.15 -7.15 -7.62
CA LEU A 28 -0.41 -6.47 -6.46
C LEU A 28 0.22 -5.09 -6.25
N ILE A 29 1.54 -4.96 -6.38
CA ILE A 29 2.24 -3.67 -6.26
C ILE A 29 1.75 -2.67 -7.32
N LYS A 30 1.59 -3.11 -8.58
CA LYS A 30 1.06 -2.25 -9.66
C LYS A 30 -0.36 -1.81 -9.38
N SER A 31 -1.23 -2.74 -8.96
CA SER A 31 -2.61 -2.42 -8.61
C SER A 31 -2.67 -1.47 -7.41
N LEU A 32 -1.80 -1.67 -6.41
CA LEU A 32 -1.75 -0.84 -5.20
C LEU A 32 -1.35 0.60 -5.54
N ASN A 33 -0.38 0.80 -6.43
CA ASN A 33 -0.02 2.13 -6.93
C ASN A 33 -1.14 2.80 -7.73
N THR A 34 -1.90 2.01 -8.50
CA THR A 34 -3.06 2.52 -9.25
C THR A 34 -4.16 2.96 -8.30
N MET A 35 -4.46 2.14 -7.28
CA MET A 35 -5.44 2.46 -6.25
C MET A 35 -5.03 3.67 -5.41
N LEU A 36 -3.74 3.77 -5.05
CA LEU A 36 -3.20 4.95 -4.37
C LEU A 36 -3.47 6.23 -5.17
N ALA A 37 -3.16 6.22 -6.47
CA ALA A 37 -3.43 7.37 -7.33
C ALA A 37 -4.92 7.70 -7.40
N HIS A 38 -5.79 6.68 -7.48
CA HIS A 38 -7.24 6.88 -7.48
C HIS A 38 -7.73 7.52 -6.17
N VAL A 39 -7.37 6.97 -5.01
CA VAL A 39 -7.76 7.48 -3.69
C VAL A 39 -7.29 8.93 -3.47
N LEU A 40 -6.09 9.27 -3.94
CA LEU A 40 -5.54 10.62 -3.79
C LEU A 40 -6.16 11.68 -4.71
N LEU A 41 -6.81 11.26 -5.81
CA LEU A 41 -7.29 12.17 -6.85
C LEU A 41 -8.80 12.14 -7.06
N THR A 42 -9.51 11.16 -6.52
CA THR A 42 -10.97 11.10 -6.63
C THR A 42 -11.61 12.27 -5.88
N GLU A 43 -12.61 12.89 -6.51
CA GLU A 43 -13.44 13.93 -5.92
C GLU A 43 -14.79 13.38 -5.43
N ASN A 44 -15.05 12.09 -5.65
CA ASN A 44 -16.26 11.41 -5.22
C ASN A 44 -16.05 10.80 -3.82
N GLU A 45 -16.93 11.16 -2.89
CA GLU A 45 -16.86 10.72 -1.49
C GLU A 45 -16.99 9.18 -1.35
N GLU A 46 -17.95 8.57 -2.05
CA GLU A 46 -18.18 7.12 -2.00
C GLU A 46 -16.96 6.36 -2.54
N GLU A 47 -16.44 6.77 -3.70
CA GLU A 47 -15.21 6.22 -4.28
C GLU A 47 -14.00 6.39 -3.36
N TYR A 48 -13.90 7.53 -2.66
CA TYR A 48 -12.84 7.77 -1.69
C TYR A 48 -12.91 6.76 -0.53
N PHE A 49 -14.09 6.54 0.05
CA PHE A 49 -14.25 5.59 1.15
C PHE A 49 -14.04 4.14 0.71
N GLU A 50 -14.64 3.73 -0.40
CA GLU A 50 -14.49 2.37 -0.94
C GLU A 50 -13.06 2.09 -1.39
N GLY A 51 -12.45 3.05 -2.11
CA GLY A 51 -11.07 2.96 -2.57
C GLY A 51 -10.08 2.92 -1.42
N SER A 52 -10.30 3.69 -0.35
CA SER A 52 -9.46 3.66 0.85
C SER A 52 -9.54 2.30 1.56
N ALA A 53 -10.74 1.73 1.68
CA ALA A 53 -10.92 0.41 2.26
C ALA A 53 -10.24 -0.68 1.40
N GLU A 54 -10.38 -0.61 0.08
CA GLU A 54 -9.76 -1.56 -0.84
C GLU A 54 -8.22 -1.45 -0.82
N PHE A 55 -7.68 -0.22 -0.79
CA PHE A 55 -6.25 0.02 -0.63
C PHE A 55 -5.69 -0.70 0.61
N MET A 56 -6.38 -0.55 1.75
CA MET A 56 -5.99 -1.22 3.00
C MET A 56 -6.08 -2.76 2.90
N ARG A 57 -7.11 -3.30 2.22
CA ARG A 57 -7.21 -4.75 1.97
C ARG A 57 -6.07 -5.26 1.10
N MET A 58 -5.64 -4.49 0.10
CA MET A 58 -4.51 -4.85 -0.76
C MET A 58 -3.19 -4.86 0.01
N CYS A 59 -2.97 -3.90 0.92
CA CYS A 59 -1.84 -3.93 1.85
C CYS A 59 -1.86 -5.20 2.72
N ALA A 60 -3.02 -5.55 3.27
CA ALA A 60 -3.16 -6.77 4.07
C ALA A 60 -2.89 -8.05 3.25
N ALA A 61 -3.32 -8.08 1.99
CA ALA A 61 -3.06 -9.19 1.08
C ALA A 61 -1.56 -9.36 0.78
N LEU A 62 -0.82 -8.26 0.64
CA LEU A 62 0.65 -8.29 0.49
C LEU A 62 1.34 -8.84 1.75
N ILE A 63 0.94 -8.38 2.93
CA ILE A 63 1.50 -8.89 4.21
C ILE A 63 1.28 -10.40 4.35
N LYS A 64 0.09 -10.90 3.96
CA LYS A 64 -0.20 -12.35 4.00
C LYS A 64 0.64 -13.18 3.03
N GLN A 65 1.09 -12.58 1.93
CA GLN A 65 1.94 -13.20 0.90
C GLN A 65 3.43 -12.87 1.10
N ALA A 66 3.81 -12.28 2.24
CA ALA A 66 5.20 -11.97 2.50
C ALA A 66 6.02 -13.27 2.64
N ARG A 67 7.26 -13.25 2.16
CA ARG A 67 8.16 -14.40 2.23
C ARG A 67 8.26 -14.99 3.66
N PHE A 68 8.27 -14.13 4.67
CA PHE A 68 8.27 -14.53 6.08
C PHE A 68 7.10 -15.47 6.44
N THR A 69 5.90 -15.18 5.94
CA THR A 69 4.71 -15.98 6.25
C THR A 69 4.66 -17.25 5.40
N GLU A 70 5.21 -17.24 4.18
CA GLU A 70 5.33 -18.41 3.32
C GLU A 70 6.34 -19.43 3.87
N GLU A 71 7.52 -18.99 4.30
CA GLU A 71 8.57 -19.88 4.82
C GLU A 71 8.20 -20.52 6.18
N LEU A 72 7.38 -19.84 6.99
CA LEU A 72 6.97 -20.31 8.33
C LEU A 72 5.69 -21.13 8.36
N LYS A 73 4.89 -21.10 7.27
CA LYS A 73 3.67 -21.92 7.14
C LYS A 73 3.94 -23.41 7.33
N ASP A 74 5.09 -23.88 6.85
CA ASP A 74 5.45 -25.29 6.88
C ASP A 74 6.04 -25.75 8.23
N GLN A 75 6.41 -24.82 9.11
CA GLN A 75 7.24 -25.12 10.28
C GLN A 75 6.53 -24.97 11.63
N SER A 76 5.55 -24.08 11.77
CA SER A 76 5.04 -23.75 13.11
C SER A 76 3.51 -23.71 13.28
N SER A 77 2.71 -23.79 12.22
CA SER A 77 1.24 -23.57 12.29
C SER A 77 0.83 -22.23 12.94
N ILE A 78 1.77 -21.35 13.28
CA ILE A 78 1.53 -20.08 13.96
C ILE A 78 0.99 -19.09 12.93
N PRO A 79 -0.15 -18.43 13.17
CA PRO A 79 -0.76 -17.52 12.22
C PRO A 79 -0.09 -16.14 12.26
N TYR A 80 1.23 -16.06 12.04
CA TYR A 80 2.01 -14.83 12.10
C TYR A 80 1.46 -13.71 11.20
N ALA A 81 0.95 -14.08 10.01
CA ALA A 81 0.31 -13.13 9.12
C ALA A 81 -0.90 -12.46 9.79
N GLN A 82 -1.69 -13.22 10.55
CA GLN A 82 -2.84 -12.71 11.29
C GLN A 82 -2.40 -11.81 12.44
N GLN A 83 -1.41 -12.26 13.22
CA GLN A 83 -0.86 -11.48 14.34
C GLN A 83 -0.27 -10.14 13.88
N ALA A 84 0.47 -10.13 12.76
CA ALA A 84 1.03 -8.92 12.19
C ALA A 84 -0.07 -7.94 11.75
N LEU A 85 -1.18 -8.45 11.19
CA LEU A 85 -2.31 -7.63 10.78
C LEU A 85 -3.09 -7.07 11.98
N GLU A 86 -3.33 -7.89 13.01
CA GLU A 86 -3.98 -7.47 14.25
C GLU A 86 -3.17 -6.35 14.90
N TYR A 87 -1.87 -6.56 15.09
CA TYR A 87 -0.97 -5.54 15.61
C TYR A 87 -0.99 -4.26 14.76
N SER A 88 -0.98 -4.38 13.43
CA SER A 88 -1.03 -3.22 12.53
C SER A 88 -2.33 -2.41 12.70
N VAL A 89 -3.47 -3.08 12.86
CA VAL A 89 -4.77 -2.44 13.08
C VAL A 89 -4.82 -1.76 14.45
N ASP A 90 -4.32 -2.41 15.51
CA ASP A 90 -4.27 -1.83 16.86
C ASP A 90 -3.45 -0.53 16.86
N VAL A 91 -2.28 -0.54 16.23
CA VAL A 91 -1.42 0.64 16.07
C VAL A 91 -2.13 1.73 15.27
N LEU A 92 -2.79 1.38 14.15
CA LEU A 92 -3.56 2.33 13.34
C LEU A 92 -4.69 2.98 14.14
N GLN A 93 -5.46 2.20 14.91
CA GLN A 93 -6.55 2.70 15.74
C GLN A 93 -6.03 3.65 16.84
N GLU A 94 -4.90 3.31 17.46
CA GLU A 94 -4.24 4.18 18.43
C GLU A 94 -3.88 5.53 17.80
N TYR A 95 -3.25 5.53 16.61
CA TYR A 95 -2.89 6.77 15.91
C TYR A 95 -4.08 7.63 15.54
N VAL A 96 -5.14 7.02 14.99
CA VAL A 96 -6.38 7.74 14.61
C VAL A 96 -7.04 8.35 15.85
N THR A 97 -7.11 7.61 16.95
CA THR A 97 -7.73 8.10 18.19
C THR A 97 -6.89 9.18 18.87
N ALA A 98 -5.56 9.02 18.86
CA ALA A 98 -4.63 9.98 19.45
C ALA A 98 -4.44 11.26 18.63
N SER A 99 -5.07 11.39 17.46
CA SER A 99 -4.97 12.55 16.55
C SER A 99 -3.54 12.99 16.22
N LYS A 100 -2.58 12.03 16.20
CA LYS A 100 -1.22 12.32 15.77
C LYS A 100 -1.15 12.17 14.26
N VAL A 101 -1.21 13.28 13.53
CA VAL A 101 -0.73 13.30 12.14
C VAL A 101 0.77 13.02 12.21
N VAL A 102 1.18 11.80 11.86
CA VAL A 102 2.60 11.47 11.75
C VAL A 102 3.08 12.11 10.45
N ALA A 103 3.77 13.24 10.56
CA ALA A 103 4.52 13.80 9.47
C ALA A 103 5.74 12.89 9.22
N TYR A 104 5.68 12.09 8.16
CA TYR A 104 6.85 11.41 7.64
C TYR A 104 7.58 12.38 6.71
N ASP A 105 8.53 13.14 7.24
CA ASP A 105 9.49 13.86 6.41
C ASP A 105 10.51 12.86 5.85
N ASN A 106 10.62 12.83 4.51
CA ASN A 106 11.70 12.13 3.80
C ASN A 106 12.83 13.11 3.50
#